data_AF-A0A519TM85-F1
#
_entry.id   AF-A0A519TM85-F1
#
_cell.length_a   1.000
_cell.length_b   1.000
_cell.length_c   1.000
_cell.angle_alpha   90.00
_cell.angle_beta   90.00
_cell.angle_gamma   90.00
#
_symmetry.space_group_name_H-M   'P 1'
#
loop_
_entity.id
_entity.type
_entity.pdbx_description
1 polymer ?
#
loop_
_entity_poly.entity_id
_entity_poly.type
_entity_poly.pdbx_seq_one_letter_code
_entity_poly.pdbx_strand_id
1 'polypeptide(L)'
;MLAEIITIGDEILIGQIVDTNSAWMAKELNLIGVSVKQITSVSDDEQHILSALAEAEKRANIILITGGLGPTKDDITKKTLAKYFGMGFRRDDGALEMVASIFKRYNRPLLEINIQQADVPDGCEVIVNRNGTAPCMWFEQNDKIFVSMPGVPYEMMYLMDDEILPRIKSRFTLPSIVHKTILTANIGESFLAKEIEEIEDSLPPHIKLAYLPKLGQVRLRLSAKGDNQDLLKAEVEIHAQQIIAKVKKFVVVDEDIPMEKAIVNIMKERGLTLSTAESCTGGYIAHLITQHPGCSAVYWGGAVAYAYELKESILGVKENTLTTFGAVSEETV
;
A
#
# COMPACT_ATOMS: atom_id res chain seq x y z
N MET A 1 -0.70 -20.93 2.86
CA MET A 1 0.71 -20.50 2.79
C MET A 1 0.93 -19.28 3.65
N LEU A 2 2.04 -19.24 4.39
CA LEU A 2 2.41 -18.10 5.25
C LEU A 2 3.65 -17.40 4.70
N ALA A 3 3.64 -16.08 4.79
CA ALA A 3 4.80 -15.23 4.51
C ALA A 3 5.22 -14.44 5.76
N GLU A 4 6.51 -14.14 5.88
CA GLU A 4 7.01 -13.07 6.76
C GLU A 4 7.71 -12.00 5.96
N ILE A 5 7.64 -10.78 6.47
CA ILE A 5 8.29 -9.61 5.88
C ILE A 5 9.29 -9.08 6.89
N ILE A 6 10.55 -8.94 6.46
CA ILE A 6 11.63 -8.34 7.24
C ILE A 6 12.03 -7.03 6.56
N THR A 7 11.96 -5.93 7.29
CA THR A 7 12.48 -4.63 6.84
C THR A 7 13.77 -4.32 7.59
N ILE A 8 14.81 -3.92 6.86
CA ILE A 8 16.14 -3.64 7.40
C ILE A 8 16.41 -2.16 7.18
N GLY A 9 16.65 -1.43 8.27
CA GLY A 9 16.95 0.00 8.22
C GLY A 9 16.82 0.66 9.60
N ASP A 10 17.91 1.23 10.11
CA ASP A 10 17.90 1.98 11.38
C ASP A 10 16.94 3.18 11.33
N GLU A 11 16.78 3.81 10.17
CA GLU A 11 15.86 4.94 9.95
C GLU A 11 14.38 4.57 10.22
N ILE A 12 14.03 3.30 10.07
CA ILE A 12 12.70 2.78 10.41
C ILE A 12 12.59 2.67 11.94
N LEU A 13 13.61 2.10 12.60
CA LEU A 13 13.59 1.86 14.04
C LEU A 13 13.60 3.14 14.87
N ILE A 14 14.29 4.18 14.41
CA ILE A 14 14.28 5.50 15.07
C ILE A 14 13.05 6.34 14.68
N GLY A 15 12.17 5.82 13.83
CA GLY A 15 10.95 6.50 13.40
C GLY A 15 11.18 7.69 12.48
N GLN A 16 12.34 7.77 11.80
CA GLN A 16 12.62 8.82 10.82
C GLN A 16 11.76 8.65 9.57
N ILE A 17 11.49 7.40 9.18
CA ILE A 17 10.55 7.06 8.11
C ILE A 17 9.52 6.03 8.59
N VAL A 18 8.36 6.05 7.95
CA VAL A 18 7.34 5.00 8.15
C VAL A 18 7.65 3.83 7.22
N ASP A 19 7.61 2.61 7.74
CA ASP A 19 7.71 1.39 6.93
C ASP A 19 6.45 1.19 6.08
N THR A 20 6.46 1.83 4.91
CA THR A 20 5.41 1.70 3.90
C THR A 20 5.59 0.47 3.02
N ASN A 21 6.82 -0.07 2.94
CA ASN A 21 7.14 -1.23 2.12
C ASN A 21 6.45 -2.48 2.64
N SER A 22 6.52 -2.75 3.94
CA SER A 22 5.87 -3.93 4.52
C SER A 22 4.36 -3.86 4.44
N ALA A 23 3.77 -2.68 4.67
CA ALA A 23 2.34 -2.46 4.52
C ALA A 23 1.87 -2.73 3.08
N TRP A 24 2.63 -2.25 2.09
CA TRP A 24 2.32 -2.46 0.68
C TRP A 24 2.48 -3.94 0.29
N MET A 25 3.61 -4.58 0.63
CA MET A 25 3.82 -6.01 0.33
C MET A 25 2.75 -6.90 0.98
N ALA A 26 2.35 -6.60 2.22
CA ALA A 26 1.33 -7.36 2.91
C ALA A 26 -0.04 -7.27 2.21
N LYS A 27 -0.38 -6.09 1.68
CA LYS A 27 -1.58 -5.91 0.87
C LYS A 27 -1.51 -6.77 -0.40
N GLU A 28 -0.43 -6.70 -1.16
CA GLU A 28 -0.31 -7.42 -2.42
C GLU A 28 -0.24 -8.94 -2.23
N LEU A 29 0.45 -9.42 -1.20
CA LEU A 29 0.43 -10.83 -0.82
C LEU A 29 -0.98 -11.33 -0.48
N ASN A 30 -1.77 -10.50 0.20
CA ASN A 30 -3.16 -10.84 0.53
C ASN A 30 -4.02 -11.00 -0.72
N LEU A 31 -3.85 -10.13 -1.72
CA LEU A 31 -4.58 -10.23 -3.00
C LEU A 31 -4.35 -11.55 -3.73
N ILE A 32 -3.21 -12.20 -3.49
CA ILE A 32 -2.83 -13.45 -4.15
C ILE A 32 -3.05 -14.69 -3.28
N GLY A 33 -3.68 -14.55 -2.10
CA GLY A 33 -3.97 -15.69 -1.22
C GLY A 33 -2.90 -16.02 -0.18
N VAL A 34 -1.80 -15.26 -0.14
CA VAL A 34 -0.71 -15.45 0.83
C VAL A 34 -1.00 -14.65 2.09
N SER A 35 -1.01 -15.33 3.24
CA SER A 35 -1.27 -14.67 4.52
C SER A 35 0.05 -14.27 5.18
N VAL A 36 0.23 -12.99 5.48
CA VAL A 36 1.39 -12.51 6.24
C VAL A 36 1.22 -12.90 7.71
N LYS A 37 2.19 -13.65 8.22
CA LYS A 37 2.23 -14.14 9.60
C LYS A 37 2.78 -13.09 10.55
N GLN A 38 3.84 -12.40 10.14
CA GLN A 38 4.53 -11.40 10.92
C GLN A 38 5.29 -10.43 10.02
N ILE A 39 5.37 -9.18 10.47
CA ILE A 39 6.24 -8.13 9.91
C ILE A 39 7.24 -7.77 11.00
N THR A 40 8.53 -7.74 10.67
CA THR A 40 9.60 -7.44 11.62
C THR A 40 10.54 -6.40 11.01
N SER A 41 10.75 -5.28 11.70
CA SER A 41 11.78 -4.31 11.35
C SER A 41 13.02 -4.54 12.21
N VAL A 42 14.20 -4.55 11.60
CA VAL A 42 15.49 -4.78 12.28
C VAL A 42 16.52 -3.73 11.88
N SER A 43 17.53 -3.58 12.74
CA SER A 43 18.64 -2.66 12.53
C SER A 43 19.59 -3.17 11.45
N ASP A 44 20.45 -2.30 10.94
CA ASP A 44 21.60 -2.63 10.09
C ASP A 44 22.73 -3.30 10.90
N ASP A 45 22.37 -4.32 11.68
CA ASP A 45 23.28 -5.15 12.48
C ASP A 45 23.22 -6.62 12.02
N GLU A 46 24.39 -7.21 11.81
CA GLU A 46 24.50 -8.57 11.27
C GLU A 46 23.78 -9.59 12.16
N GLN A 47 23.97 -9.54 13.48
CA GLN A 47 23.40 -10.53 14.39
C GLN A 47 21.87 -10.38 14.48
N HIS A 48 21.37 -9.15 14.42
CA HIS A 48 19.94 -8.87 14.41
C HIS A 48 19.27 -9.42 13.14
N ILE A 49 19.86 -9.18 11.96
CA ILE A 49 19.39 -9.72 10.68
C ILE A 49 19.40 -11.25 10.70
N LEU A 50 20.51 -11.89 11.12
CA LEU A 50 20.61 -13.36 11.20
C LEU A 50 19.54 -13.96 12.12
N SER A 51 19.30 -13.34 13.28
CA SER A 51 18.31 -13.81 14.24
C SER A 51 16.89 -13.68 13.66
N ALA A 52 16.58 -12.58 12.99
CA ALA A 52 15.27 -12.38 12.35
C ALA A 52 15.02 -13.38 11.21
N LEU A 53 16.03 -13.66 10.38
CA LEU A 53 15.94 -14.68 9.32
C LEU A 53 15.67 -16.07 9.90
N ALA A 54 16.44 -16.48 10.93
CA ALA A 54 16.27 -17.79 11.57
C ALA A 54 14.90 -17.96 12.24
N GLU A 55 14.36 -16.88 12.81
CA GLU A 55 13.04 -16.88 13.43
C GLU A 55 11.90 -16.89 12.39
N ALA A 56 12.00 -16.08 11.34
CA ALA A 56 11.04 -16.06 10.24
C ALA A 56 10.99 -17.41 9.51
N GLU A 57 12.15 -18.02 9.30
CA GLU A 57 12.28 -19.33 8.70
C GLU A 57 11.44 -20.39 9.44
N LYS A 58 11.33 -20.32 10.77
CA LYS A 58 10.54 -21.31 11.55
C LYS A 58 9.04 -21.19 11.34
N ARG A 59 8.54 -20.03 10.90
CA ARG A 59 7.12 -19.66 10.94
C ARG A 59 6.47 -19.49 9.57
N ALA A 60 7.26 -19.31 8.51
CA ALA A 60 6.76 -19.04 7.17
C ALA A 60 7.49 -19.83 6.06
N ASN A 61 6.81 -19.93 4.92
CA ASN A 61 7.34 -20.56 3.69
C ASN A 61 8.03 -19.55 2.77
N ILE A 62 7.59 -18.29 2.85
CA ILE A 62 8.08 -17.18 2.04
C ILE A 62 8.60 -16.11 3.00
N ILE A 63 9.85 -15.71 2.87
CA ILE A 63 10.47 -14.67 3.68
C ILE A 63 10.88 -13.56 2.72
N LEU A 64 10.17 -12.43 2.75
CA LEU A 64 10.49 -11.25 1.96
C LEU A 64 11.33 -10.30 2.80
N ILE A 65 12.43 -9.81 2.24
CA ILE A 65 13.40 -8.96 2.90
C ILE A 65 13.55 -7.70 2.05
N THR A 66 13.54 -6.52 2.67
CA THR A 66 13.76 -5.25 1.97
C THR A 66 14.67 -4.34 2.77
N GLY A 67 15.63 -3.70 2.09
CA GLY A 67 16.59 -2.77 2.71
C GLY A 67 18.04 -3.28 2.78
N GLY A 68 18.98 -2.35 2.94
CA GLY A 68 20.42 -2.66 3.10
C GLY A 68 21.12 -3.29 1.88
N LEU A 69 20.63 -3.04 0.66
CA LEU A 69 21.22 -3.53 -0.62
C LEU A 69 21.95 -2.45 -1.44
N GLY A 70 22.03 -1.23 -0.91
CA GLY A 70 22.74 -0.14 -1.55
C GLY A 70 24.26 -0.36 -1.61
N PRO A 71 24.99 0.60 -2.19
CA PRO A 71 26.44 0.52 -2.33
C PRO A 71 27.19 1.00 -1.07
N THR A 72 26.51 1.46 -0.02
CA THR A 72 27.18 2.12 1.11
C THR A 72 27.78 1.13 2.10
N LYS A 73 28.52 1.62 3.10
CA LYS A 73 29.13 0.76 4.13
C LYS A 73 28.10 0.15 5.07
N ASP A 74 26.99 0.86 5.26
CA ASP A 74 25.91 0.48 6.17
C ASP A 74 25.00 -0.58 5.51
N ASP A 75 25.07 -0.73 4.18
CA ASP A 75 24.40 -1.78 3.42
C ASP A 75 25.09 -3.16 3.62
N ILE A 76 24.74 -3.82 4.73
CA ILE A 76 25.33 -5.12 5.11
C ILE A 76 24.48 -6.32 4.72
N THR A 77 23.20 -6.14 4.37
CA THR A 77 22.22 -7.22 4.14
C THR A 77 22.76 -8.31 3.22
N LYS A 78 23.37 -7.92 2.10
CA LYS A 78 23.91 -8.87 1.12
C LYS A 78 25.00 -9.79 1.70
N LYS A 79 25.91 -9.22 2.50
CA LYS A 79 26.99 -9.95 3.20
C LYS A 79 26.42 -10.87 4.26
N THR A 80 25.44 -10.38 5.01
CA THR A 80 24.76 -11.17 6.04
C THR A 80 23.98 -12.34 5.45
N LEU A 81 23.31 -12.15 4.30
CA LEU A 81 22.64 -13.24 3.59
C LEU A 81 23.63 -14.29 3.08
N ALA A 82 24.77 -13.87 2.49
CA ALA A 82 25.82 -14.81 2.10
C ALA A 82 26.28 -15.67 3.29
N LYS A 83 26.46 -15.06 4.47
CA LYS A 83 26.79 -15.77 5.71
C LYS A 83 25.67 -16.71 6.17
N TYR A 84 24.42 -16.26 6.15
CA TYR A 84 23.25 -17.06 6.54
C TYR A 84 23.12 -18.34 5.71
N PHE A 85 23.28 -18.22 4.39
CA PHE A 85 23.19 -19.32 3.45
C PHE A 85 24.49 -20.12 3.28
N GLY A 86 25.59 -19.69 3.89
CA GLY A 86 26.90 -20.33 3.74
C GLY A 86 27.47 -20.24 2.32
N MET A 87 27.23 -19.11 1.64
CA MET A 87 27.59 -18.89 0.24
C MET A 87 28.77 -17.93 0.08
N GLY A 88 29.57 -18.15 -0.97
CA GLY A 88 30.54 -17.16 -1.45
C GLY A 88 29.87 -16.06 -2.28
N PHE A 89 30.69 -15.25 -2.96
CA PHE A 89 30.22 -14.20 -3.85
C PHE A 89 30.65 -14.46 -5.29
N ARG A 90 29.78 -14.08 -6.23
CA ARG A 90 30.11 -13.98 -7.66
C ARG A 90 29.59 -12.65 -8.21
N ARG A 91 30.20 -12.18 -9.30
CA ARG A 91 29.63 -11.07 -10.07
C ARG A 91 28.55 -11.59 -10.99
N ASP A 92 27.43 -10.88 -11.07
CA ASP A 92 26.37 -11.15 -12.03
C ASP A 92 26.45 -10.19 -13.21
N ASP A 93 26.64 -10.74 -14.41
CA ASP A 93 26.82 -9.93 -15.62
C ASP A 93 25.56 -9.13 -15.98
N GLY A 94 24.37 -9.71 -15.80
CA GLY A 94 23.10 -9.03 -16.10
C GLY A 94 22.84 -7.86 -15.14
N ALA A 95 23.11 -8.05 -13.85
CA ALA A 95 23.07 -6.95 -12.88
C ALA A 95 24.11 -5.87 -13.20
N LEU A 96 25.33 -6.27 -13.58
CA LEU A 96 26.41 -5.32 -13.94
C LEU A 96 26.03 -4.48 -15.17
N GLU A 97 25.48 -5.11 -16.20
CA GLU A 97 24.99 -4.41 -17.40
C GLU A 97 23.91 -3.38 -17.03
N MET A 98 22.99 -3.74 -16.14
CA MET A 98 21.95 -2.84 -15.66
C MET A 98 22.54 -1.63 -14.93
N VAL A 99 23.47 -1.86 -13.99
CA VAL A 99 24.18 -0.79 -13.29
C VAL A 99 24.88 0.13 -14.31
N ALA A 100 25.66 -0.43 -15.23
CA ALA A 100 26.36 0.34 -16.25
C ALA A 100 25.40 1.16 -17.13
N SER A 101 24.24 0.61 -17.47
CA SER A 101 23.22 1.29 -18.28
C SER A 101 22.63 2.53 -17.58
N ILE A 102 22.38 2.44 -16.26
CA ILE A 102 21.85 3.54 -15.45
C ILE A 102 22.88 4.67 -15.38
N PHE A 103 24.13 4.36 -15.07
CA PHE A 103 25.19 5.37 -15.00
C PHE A 103 25.44 6.04 -16.35
N LYS A 104 25.41 5.26 -17.44
CA LYS A 104 25.49 5.79 -18.81
C LYS A 104 24.31 6.72 -19.13
N ARG A 105 23.08 6.36 -18.77
CA ARG A 105 21.87 7.19 -18.98
C ARG A 105 21.97 8.55 -18.28
N TYR A 106 22.59 8.59 -17.10
CA TYR A 106 22.80 9.83 -16.34
C TYR A 106 24.14 10.52 -16.62
N ASN A 107 24.90 10.05 -17.62
CA ASN A 107 26.21 10.58 -18.00
C ASN A 107 27.18 10.69 -16.80
N ARG A 108 27.21 9.65 -15.95
CA ARG A 108 28.11 9.56 -14.79
C ARG A 108 29.12 8.44 -14.98
N PRO A 109 30.37 8.60 -14.51
CA PRO A 109 31.35 7.53 -14.52
C PRO A 109 30.91 6.40 -13.58
N LEU A 110 31.19 5.16 -13.98
CA LEU A 110 30.94 3.98 -13.16
C LEU A 110 32.07 3.83 -12.14
N LEU A 111 31.74 3.83 -10.85
CA LEU A 111 32.72 3.63 -9.76
C LEU A 111 32.74 2.16 -9.33
N GLU A 112 33.85 1.70 -8.74
CA GLU A 112 33.98 0.32 -8.24
C GLU A 112 32.89 -0.03 -7.22
N ILE A 113 32.50 0.91 -6.37
CA ILE A 113 31.42 0.71 -5.39
C ILE A 113 30.05 0.46 -6.05
N ASN A 114 29.84 0.97 -7.27
CA ASN A 114 28.63 0.71 -8.05
C ASN A 114 28.71 -0.66 -8.73
N ILE A 115 29.88 -1.02 -9.24
CA ILE A 115 30.15 -2.35 -9.80
C ILE A 115 29.88 -3.44 -8.76
N GLN A 116 30.29 -3.22 -7.51
CA GLN A 116 30.05 -4.14 -6.39
C GLN A 116 28.56 -4.37 -6.07
N GLN A 117 27.64 -3.53 -6.56
CA GLN A 117 26.21 -3.80 -6.44
C GLN A 117 25.79 -5.04 -7.25
N ALA A 118 26.53 -5.39 -8.30
CA ALA A 118 26.34 -6.61 -9.09
C ALA A 118 27.02 -7.85 -8.51
N ASP A 119 27.83 -7.72 -7.46
CA ASP A 119 28.37 -8.87 -6.73
C ASP A 119 27.27 -9.43 -5.84
N VAL A 120 26.93 -10.71 -5.95
CA VAL A 120 25.81 -11.37 -5.27
C VAL A 120 26.26 -12.69 -4.65
N PRO A 121 25.52 -13.25 -3.68
CA PRO A 121 25.78 -14.60 -3.19
C PRO A 121 25.70 -15.64 -4.31
N ASP A 122 26.66 -16.56 -4.37
CA ASP A 122 26.86 -17.47 -5.51
C ASP A 122 25.62 -18.34 -5.83
N GLY A 123 24.94 -18.84 -4.78
CA GLY A 123 23.80 -19.73 -4.91
C GLY A 123 22.43 -19.07 -5.02
N CYS A 124 22.35 -17.74 -5.18
CA CYS A 124 21.06 -17.08 -5.43
C CYS A 124 20.73 -16.99 -6.92
N GLU A 125 19.43 -17.05 -7.23
CA GLU A 125 18.93 -16.58 -8.51
C GLU A 125 18.85 -15.04 -8.47
N VAL A 126 19.44 -14.40 -9.47
CA VAL A 126 19.50 -12.95 -9.59
C VAL A 126 18.35 -12.47 -10.46
N ILE A 127 17.52 -11.58 -9.92
CA ILE A 127 16.45 -10.91 -10.64
C ILE A 127 16.89 -9.47 -10.88
N VAL A 128 17.09 -9.12 -12.15
CA VAL A 128 17.59 -7.80 -12.55
C VAL A 128 16.56 -6.72 -12.22
N ASN A 129 16.96 -5.74 -11.43
CA ASN A 129 16.15 -4.58 -11.10
C ASN A 129 16.22 -3.54 -12.24
N ARG A 130 15.15 -3.42 -13.03
CA ARG A 130 15.12 -2.46 -14.14
C ARG A 130 14.88 -1.01 -13.72
N ASN A 131 14.56 -0.78 -12.45
CA ASN A 131 14.29 0.54 -11.89
C ASN A 131 15.40 1.06 -10.97
N GLY A 132 16.47 0.29 -10.76
CA GLY A 132 17.58 0.69 -9.89
C GLY A 132 18.82 -0.16 -10.06
N THR A 133 19.82 0.06 -9.21
CA THR A 133 21.14 -0.56 -9.36
C THR A 133 21.34 -1.81 -8.50
N ALA A 134 20.56 -1.97 -7.44
CA ALA A 134 20.61 -3.14 -6.57
C ALA A 134 19.70 -4.25 -7.13
N PRO A 135 20.23 -5.42 -7.52
CA PRO A 135 19.40 -6.52 -7.99
C PRO A 135 18.63 -7.18 -6.85
N CYS A 136 17.55 -7.86 -7.19
CA CYS A 136 16.85 -8.74 -6.27
C CYS A 136 17.55 -10.10 -6.23
N MET A 137 17.62 -10.70 -5.03
CA MET A 137 18.26 -12.00 -4.81
C MET A 137 17.23 -12.99 -4.27
N TRP A 138 17.03 -14.07 -5.01
CA TRP A 138 16.09 -15.14 -4.67
C TRP A 138 16.86 -16.39 -4.22
N PHE A 139 16.55 -16.89 -3.03
CA PHE A 139 17.18 -18.05 -2.44
C PHE A 139 16.15 -19.13 -2.14
N GLU A 140 16.54 -20.38 -2.35
CA GLU A 140 15.75 -21.55 -1.97
C GLU A 140 16.58 -22.42 -1.02
N GLN A 141 16.07 -22.63 0.19
CA GLN A 141 16.69 -23.50 1.18
C GLN A 141 15.61 -24.10 2.08
N ASN A 142 15.75 -25.39 2.42
CA ASN A 142 14.82 -26.10 3.33
C ASN A 142 13.34 -25.99 2.91
N ASP A 143 13.06 -26.10 1.60
CA ASP A 143 11.72 -25.94 1.00
C ASP A 143 11.07 -24.58 1.25
N LYS A 144 11.87 -23.55 1.53
CA LYS A 144 11.45 -22.17 1.75
C LYS A 144 12.10 -21.23 0.74
N ILE A 145 11.44 -20.11 0.53
CA ILE A 145 11.87 -19.05 -0.37
C ILE A 145 12.25 -17.84 0.46
N PHE A 146 13.42 -17.28 0.18
CA PHE A 146 13.84 -15.99 0.70
C PHE A 146 14.08 -15.05 -0.47
N VAL A 147 13.52 -13.85 -0.41
CA VAL A 147 13.67 -12.86 -1.48
C VAL A 147 14.13 -11.55 -0.88
N SER A 148 15.33 -11.10 -1.26
CA SER A 148 15.90 -9.83 -0.82
C SER A 148 15.79 -8.78 -1.91
N MET A 149 15.16 -7.66 -1.57
CA MET A 149 14.83 -6.55 -2.46
C MET A 149 15.43 -5.22 -1.97
N PRO A 150 15.59 -4.23 -2.85
CA PRO A 150 16.01 -2.88 -2.48
C PRO A 150 15.01 -2.22 -1.52
N GLY A 151 15.50 -1.35 -0.62
CA GLY A 151 14.66 -0.59 0.31
C GLY A 151 13.85 0.54 -0.33
N VAL A 152 14.21 0.95 -1.54
CA VAL A 152 13.56 2.05 -2.25
C VAL A 152 12.17 1.62 -2.74
N PRO A 153 11.07 2.28 -2.32
CA PRO A 153 9.71 1.75 -2.50
C PRO A 153 9.35 1.42 -3.95
N TYR A 154 9.64 2.30 -4.91
CA TYR A 154 9.26 2.07 -6.32
C TYR A 154 10.08 0.96 -6.99
N GLU A 155 11.30 0.67 -6.50
CA GLU A 155 12.11 -0.46 -6.99
C GLU A 155 11.56 -1.78 -6.45
N MET A 156 11.25 -1.81 -5.14
CA MET A 156 10.64 -2.96 -4.47
C MET A 156 9.27 -3.30 -5.08
N MET A 157 8.41 -2.30 -5.28
CA MET A 157 7.08 -2.49 -5.89
C MET A 157 7.17 -3.10 -7.29
N TYR A 158 8.07 -2.58 -8.14
CA TYR A 158 8.33 -3.13 -9.48
C TYR A 158 8.76 -4.61 -9.41
N LEU A 159 9.73 -4.93 -8.54
CA LEU A 159 10.19 -6.32 -8.38
C LEU A 159 9.08 -7.24 -7.87
N MET A 160 8.23 -6.73 -6.98
CA MET A 160 7.09 -7.48 -6.46
C MET A 160 6.07 -7.79 -7.55
N ASP A 161 5.63 -6.76 -8.27
CA ASP A 161 4.55 -6.87 -9.26
C ASP A 161 4.97 -7.69 -10.49
N ASP A 162 6.16 -7.42 -11.03
CA ASP A 162 6.59 -7.98 -12.31
C ASP A 162 7.31 -9.33 -12.17
N GLU A 163 7.93 -9.62 -11.03
CA GLU A 163 8.79 -10.80 -10.88
C GLU A 163 8.35 -11.73 -9.73
N ILE A 164 8.23 -11.21 -8.51
CA ILE A 164 8.09 -12.06 -7.31
C ILE A 164 6.68 -12.64 -7.19
N LEU A 165 5.63 -11.81 -7.26
CA LEU A 165 4.25 -12.29 -7.14
C LEU A 165 3.88 -13.27 -8.28
N PRO A 166 4.24 -13.02 -9.56
CA PRO A 166 4.04 -14.01 -10.62
C PRO A 166 4.72 -15.35 -10.34
N ARG A 167 5.98 -15.34 -9.88
CA ARG A 167 6.71 -16.57 -9.52
C ARG A 167 6.02 -17.33 -8.38
N ILE A 168 5.62 -16.64 -7.32
CA ILE A 168 4.88 -17.24 -6.19
C ILE A 168 3.59 -17.89 -6.67
N LYS A 169 2.79 -17.20 -7.51
CA LYS A 169 1.54 -17.73 -8.08
C LYS A 169 1.77 -18.96 -8.96
N SER A 170 2.84 -18.98 -9.75
CA SER A 170 3.15 -20.13 -10.62
C SER A 170 3.62 -21.36 -9.83
N ARG A 171 4.27 -21.14 -8.68
CA ARG A 171 4.90 -22.20 -7.90
C ARG A 171 3.95 -22.87 -6.91
N PHE A 172 3.00 -22.12 -6.37
CA PHE A 172 2.12 -22.59 -5.31
C PHE A 172 0.65 -22.56 -5.72
N THR A 173 -0.10 -23.57 -5.28
CA THR A 173 -1.56 -23.50 -5.27
C THR A 173 -1.99 -22.61 -4.12
N LEU A 174 -2.41 -21.39 -4.46
CA LEU A 174 -2.84 -20.39 -3.49
C LEU A 174 -4.37 -20.36 -3.41
N PRO A 175 -4.93 -20.15 -2.21
CA PRO A 175 -6.37 -19.97 -2.06
C PRO A 175 -6.80 -18.67 -2.72
N SER A 176 -7.99 -18.66 -3.29
CA SER A 176 -8.65 -17.44 -3.74
C SER A 176 -9.06 -16.60 -2.54
N ILE A 177 -8.82 -15.30 -2.63
CA ILE A 177 -9.33 -14.31 -1.68
C ILE A 177 -10.21 -13.32 -2.43
N VAL A 178 -11.38 -13.05 -1.87
CA VAL A 178 -12.34 -12.09 -2.41
C VAL A 178 -12.64 -11.05 -1.34
N HIS A 179 -12.62 -9.78 -1.73
CA HIS A 179 -13.04 -8.67 -0.89
C HIS A 179 -14.23 -7.96 -1.52
N LYS A 180 -15.17 -7.54 -0.67
CA LYS A 180 -16.23 -6.60 -1.01
C LYS A 180 -16.24 -5.51 0.05
N THR A 181 -16.16 -4.26 -0.40
CA THR A 181 -16.14 -3.09 0.47
C THR A 181 -17.44 -2.34 0.32
N ILE A 182 -18.04 -1.91 1.43
CA ILE A 182 -19.19 -1.00 1.45
C ILE A 182 -18.73 0.25 2.19
N LEU A 183 -18.73 1.39 1.50
CA LEU A 183 -18.40 2.67 2.07
C LEU A 183 -19.68 3.33 2.59
N THR A 184 -19.73 3.60 3.90
CA THR A 184 -20.81 4.34 4.54
C THR A 184 -20.37 5.70 5.02
N ALA A 185 -21.31 6.64 5.11
CA ALA A 185 -21.11 7.96 5.65
C ALA A 185 -22.21 8.29 6.67
N ASN A 186 -21.90 9.19 7.61
CA ASN A 186 -22.87 9.73 8.57
C ASN A 186 -23.51 8.68 9.51
N ILE A 187 -22.81 7.58 9.78
CA ILE A 187 -23.15 6.58 10.79
C ILE A 187 -21.88 6.14 11.51
N GLY A 188 -21.92 6.07 12.84
CA GLY A 188 -20.81 5.58 13.65
C GLY A 188 -20.72 4.06 13.66
N GLU A 189 -19.52 3.53 13.96
CA GLU A 189 -19.24 2.09 13.94
C GLU A 189 -20.18 1.27 14.82
N SER A 190 -20.42 1.68 16.07
CA SER A 190 -21.27 0.94 17.01
C SER A 190 -22.74 0.87 16.55
N PHE A 191 -23.26 1.94 15.95
CA PHE A 191 -24.60 1.95 15.38
C PHE A 191 -24.67 1.05 14.15
N LEU A 192 -23.66 1.10 13.28
CA LEU A 192 -23.57 0.28 12.10
C LEU A 192 -23.55 -1.22 12.46
N ALA A 193 -22.72 -1.60 13.45
CA ALA A 193 -22.66 -2.96 13.96
C ALA A 193 -24.00 -3.42 14.53
N LYS A 194 -24.71 -2.54 15.26
CA LYS A 194 -26.02 -2.89 15.80
C LYS A 194 -27.08 -3.12 14.72
N GLU A 195 -27.07 -2.36 13.64
CA GLU A 195 -28.03 -2.51 12.53
C GLU A 195 -27.84 -3.81 11.74
N ILE A 196 -26.62 -4.36 11.73
CA ILE A 196 -26.26 -5.55 10.93
C ILE A 196 -25.88 -6.78 11.76
N GLU A 197 -26.08 -6.72 13.08
CA GLU A 197 -25.72 -7.77 14.06
C GLU A 197 -26.19 -9.17 13.62
N GLU A 198 -27.48 -9.32 13.25
CA GLU A 198 -28.04 -10.60 12.80
C GLU A 198 -27.36 -11.14 11.52
N ILE A 199 -26.93 -10.24 10.62
CA ILE A 199 -26.24 -10.62 9.39
C ILE A 199 -24.82 -11.06 9.73
N GLU A 200 -24.12 -10.30 10.57
CA GLU A 200 -22.75 -10.59 11.01
C GLU A 200 -22.68 -11.95 11.75
N ASP A 201 -23.63 -12.22 12.64
CA ASP A 201 -23.75 -13.50 13.36
C ASP A 201 -24.03 -14.69 12.43
N SER A 202 -24.65 -14.43 11.28
CA SER A 202 -24.98 -15.45 10.27
C SER A 202 -23.85 -15.71 9.25
N LEU A 203 -22.75 -14.97 9.32
CA LEU A 203 -21.66 -15.10 8.35
C LEU A 203 -21.01 -16.50 8.43
N PRO A 204 -20.78 -17.15 7.28
CA PRO A 204 -20.02 -18.39 7.23
C PRO A 204 -18.60 -18.20 7.82
N PRO A 205 -17.99 -19.24 8.46
CA PRO A 205 -16.68 -19.10 9.10
C PRO A 205 -15.53 -18.66 8.18
N HIS A 206 -15.66 -18.87 6.87
CA HIS A 206 -14.68 -18.46 5.86
C HIS A 206 -14.88 -17.02 5.35
N ILE A 207 -15.95 -16.34 5.76
CA ILE A 207 -16.23 -14.93 5.46
C ILE A 207 -16.08 -14.12 6.75
N LYS A 208 -15.24 -13.09 6.70
CA LYS A 208 -15.03 -12.18 7.83
C LYS A 208 -15.47 -10.78 7.47
N LEU A 209 -16.20 -10.15 8.38
CA LEU A 209 -16.50 -8.72 8.34
C LEU A 209 -15.46 -7.95 9.16
N ALA A 210 -15.00 -6.83 8.63
CA ALA A 210 -14.14 -5.89 9.34
C ALA A 210 -14.69 -4.47 9.21
N TYR A 211 -14.63 -3.71 10.31
CA TYR A 211 -14.94 -2.29 10.38
C TYR A 211 -13.65 -1.48 10.28
N LEU A 212 -13.62 -0.52 9.38
CA LEU A 212 -12.46 0.33 9.12
C LEU A 212 -12.91 1.79 9.26
N PRO A 213 -12.98 2.33 10.50
CA PRO A 213 -13.46 3.67 10.75
C PRO A 213 -12.46 4.73 10.28
N LYS A 214 -12.99 5.84 9.77
CA LYS A 214 -12.26 7.10 9.54
C LYS A 214 -13.19 8.26 9.92
N LEU A 215 -12.65 9.45 10.14
CA LEU A 215 -13.46 10.63 10.43
C LEU A 215 -14.55 10.81 9.35
N GLY A 216 -15.83 10.80 9.77
CA GLY A 216 -17.00 11.00 8.91
C GLY A 216 -17.48 9.79 8.10
N GLN A 217 -16.77 8.65 8.14
CA GLN A 217 -17.10 7.48 7.33
C GLN A 217 -16.71 6.15 8.00
N VAL A 218 -17.38 5.06 7.63
CA VAL A 218 -16.96 3.70 8.02
C VAL A 218 -16.92 2.83 6.77
N ARG A 219 -15.81 2.12 6.56
CA ARG A 219 -15.77 1.06 5.55
C ARG A 219 -16.07 -0.28 6.20
N LEU A 220 -17.05 -0.99 5.67
CA LEU A 220 -17.27 -2.40 5.95
C LEU A 220 -16.54 -3.21 4.88
N ARG A 221 -15.72 -4.16 5.29
CA ARG A 221 -15.03 -5.06 4.35
C ARG A 221 -15.37 -6.51 4.66
N LEU A 222 -16.10 -7.15 3.75
CA LEU A 222 -16.25 -8.60 3.73
C LEU A 222 -15.02 -9.20 3.04
N SER A 223 -14.41 -10.21 3.66
CA SER A 223 -13.26 -10.93 3.12
C SER A 223 -13.52 -12.43 3.20
N ALA A 224 -13.52 -13.10 2.05
CA ALA A 224 -13.72 -14.54 1.96
C ALA A 224 -12.48 -15.23 1.41
N LYS A 225 -12.19 -16.43 1.92
CA LYS A 225 -11.04 -17.25 1.50
C LYS A 225 -11.48 -18.68 1.21
N GLY A 226 -11.05 -19.22 0.08
CA GLY A 226 -11.37 -20.59 -0.34
C GLY A 226 -10.78 -20.93 -1.70
N ASP A 227 -11.18 -22.05 -2.29
CA ASP A 227 -10.51 -22.57 -3.49
C ASP A 227 -11.17 -22.14 -4.81
N ASN A 228 -12.42 -21.68 -4.76
CA ASN A 228 -13.16 -21.26 -5.95
C ASN A 228 -13.57 -19.78 -5.85
N GLN A 229 -12.88 -18.94 -6.61
CA GLN A 229 -13.08 -17.50 -6.60
C GLN A 229 -14.51 -17.08 -6.97
N ASP A 230 -15.15 -17.74 -7.94
CA ASP A 230 -16.47 -17.34 -8.43
C ASP A 230 -17.57 -17.68 -7.43
N LEU A 231 -17.46 -18.84 -6.77
CA LEU A 231 -18.36 -19.20 -5.66
C LEU A 231 -18.21 -18.21 -4.49
N LEU A 232 -16.97 -17.88 -4.10
CA LEU A 232 -16.71 -16.91 -3.05
C LEU A 232 -17.27 -15.52 -3.39
N LYS A 233 -17.12 -15.07 -4.64
CA LYS A 233 -17.71 -13.80 -5.10
C LYS A 233 -19.22 -13.80 -4.97
N ALA A 234 -19.89 -14.84 -5.44
CA ALA A 234 -21.34 -14.94 -5.37
C ALA A 234 -21.84 -14.94 -3.90
N GLU A 235 -21.18 -15.69 -3.02
CA GLU A 235 -21.55 -15.77 -1.60
C GLU A 235 -21.30 -14.46 -0.85
N VAL A 236 -20.15 -13.82 -1.06
CA VAL A 236 -19.83 -12.51 -0.47
C VAL A 236 -20.84 -11.46 -0.94
N GLU A 237 -21.22 -11.48 -2.22
CA GLU A 237 -22.17 -10.52 -2.77
C GLU A 237 -23.56 -10.66 -2.15
N ILE A 238 -24.01 -11.90 -1.86
CA ILE A 238 -25.29 -12.13 -1.16
C ILE A 238 -25.30 -11.41 0.20
N HIS A 239 -24.27 -11.60 1.02
CA HIS A 239 -24.18 -10.95 2.33
C HIS A 239 -23.97 -9.44 2.23
N ALA A 240 -23.19 -8.98 1.26
CA ALA A 240 -23.01 -7.55 1.00
C ALA A 240 -24.34 -6.87 0.67
N GLN A 241 -25.17 -7.48 -0.18
CA GLN A 241 -26.48 -6.94 -0.52
C GLN A 241 -27.46 -6.94 0.67
N GLN A 242 -27.38 -7.92 1.57
CA GLN A 242 -28.15 -7.92 2.82
C GLN A 242 -27.76 -6.74 3.71
N ILE A 243 -26.46 -6.49 3.89
CA ILE A 243 -25.93 -5.34 4.63
C ILE A 243 -26.40 -4.04 3.97
N ILE A 244 -26.18 -3.88 2.67
CA ILE A 244 -26.57 -2.67 1.91
C ILE A 244 -28.07 -2.40 2.05
N ALA A 245 -28.92 -3.43 1.98
CA ALA A 245 -30.35 -3.28 2.14
C ALA A 245 -30.75 -2.73 3.52
N LYS A 246 -30.08 -3.19 4.59
CA LYS A 246 -30.32 -2.71 5.97
C LYS A 246 -29.87 -1.27 6.17
N VAL A 247 -28.69 -0.91 5.66
CA VAL A 247 -28.05 0.39 5.94
C VAL A 247 -28.07 1.35 4.75
N LYS A 248 -28.97 1.12 3.79
CA LYS A 248 -29.04 1.81 2.49
C LYS A 248 -28.94 3.33 2.57
N LYS A 249 -29.53 3.94 3.59
CA LYS A 249 -29.51 5.40 3.83
C LYS A 249 -28.08 5.95 3.99
N PHE A 250 -27.17 5.14 4.51
CA PHE A 250 -25.81 5.53 4.84
C PHE A 250 -24.79 5.07 3.79
N VAL A 251 -25.19 4.19 2.86
CA VAL A 251 -24.30 3.67 1.81
C VAL A 251 -24.01 4.75 0.78
N VAL A 252 -22.72 4.99 0.53
CA VAL A 252 -22.24 5.88 -0.53
C VAL A 252 -21.98 5.07 -1.80
N VAL A 253 -21.15 4.03 -1.69
CA VAL A 253 -20.79 3.10 -2.78
C VAL A 253 -20.43 1.73 -2.19
N ASP A 254 -20.48 0.68 -3.01
CA ASP A 254 -20.12 -0.69 -2.69
C ASP A 254 -18.83 -1.16 -3.41
N GLU A 255 -17.89 -0.22 -3.54
CA GLU A 255 -16.57 -0.38 -4.15
C GLU A 255 -15.47 0.06 -3.16
N ASP A 256 -14.27 -0.53 -3.28
CA ASP A 256 -13.11 -0.11 -2.48
C ASP A 256 -12.41 1.13 -3.08
N ILE A 257 -13.13 2.26 -3.07
CA ILE A 257 -12.63 3.55 -3.54
C ILE A 257 -12.67 4.61 -2.43
N PRO A 258 -11.82 5.65 -2.50
CA PRO A 258 -11.92 6.82 -1.63
C PRO A 258 -13.25 7.58 -1.79
N MET A 259 -13.69 8.26 -0.74
CA MET A 259 -14.96 9.00 -0.69
C MET A 259 -15.06 10.05 -1.79
N GLU A 260 -13.99 10.82 -1.96
CA GLU A 260 -13.91 11.87 -2.95
C GLU A 260 -13.94 11.32 -4.39
N LYS A 261 -13.42 10.11 -4.63
CA LYS A 261 -13.58 9.42 -5.92
C LYS A 261 -15.02 8.99 -6.16
N ALA A 262 -15.68 8.45 -5.13
CA ALA A 262 -17.09 8.07 -5.19
C ALA A 262 -17.98 9.28 -5.53
N ILE A 263 -17.75 10.43 -4.88
CA ILE A 263 -18.45 11.69 -5.15
C ILE A 263 -18.26 12.11 -6.61
N VAL A 264 -17.01 12.11 -7.11
CA VAL A 264 -16.72 12.46 -8.51
C VAL A 264 -17.46 11.54 -9.48
N ASN A 265 -17.47 10.22 -9.25
CA ASN A 265 -18.16 9.28 -10.11
C ASN A 265 -19.68 9.54 -10.12
N ILE A 266 -20.30 9.68 -8.95
CA ILE A 266 -21.74 9.95 -8.81
C ILE A 266 -22.12 11.28 -9.49
N MET A 267 -21.32 12.33 -9.32
CA MET A 267 -21.57 13.63 -9.96
C MET A 267 -21.43 13.53 -11.48
N LYS A 268 -20.43 12.80 -11.97
CA LYS A 268 -20.22 12.59 -13.41
C LYS A 268 -21.41 11.87 -14.04
N GLU A 269 -21.88 10.80 -13.43
CA GLU A 269 -23.06 10.04 -13.91
C GLU A 269 -24.32 10.90 -13.97
N ARG A 270 -24.44 11.88 -13.07
CA ARG A 270 -25.56 12.83 -13.01
C ARG A 270 -25.36 14.08 -13.88
N GLY A 271 -24.23 14.21 -14.57
CA GLY A 271 -23.90 15.41 -15.35
C GLY A 271 -23.74 16.68 -14.50
N LEU A 272 -23.31 16.53 -13.25
CA LEU A 272 -23.12 17.63 -12.31
C LEU A 272 -21.67 18.15 -12.36
N THR A 273 -21.51 19.42 -12.02
CA THR A 273 -20.21 20.08 -11.88
C THR A 273 -19.95 20.49 -10.43
N LEU A 274 -18.69 20.59 -10.04
CA LEU A 274 -18.25 20.93 -8.69
C LEU A 274 -17.21 22.06 -8.73
N SER A 275 -17.33 23.00 -7.78
CA SER A 275 -16.27 23.93 -7.43
C SER A 275 -16.10 24.01 -5.91
N THR A 276 -14.92 24.38 -5.43
CA THR A 276 -14.63 24.53 -3.99
C THR A 276 -14.23 25.95 -3.63
N ALA A 277 -14.61 26.38 -2.43
CA ALA A 277 -14.10 27.59 -1.78
C ALA A 277 -13.50 27.19 -0.43
N GLU A 278 -12.20 27.40 -0.25
CA GLU A 278 -11.44 26.84 0.86
C GLU A 278 -10.76 27.94 1.68
N SER A 279 -10.84 27.80 3.01
CA SER A 279 -10.06 28.61 3.97
C SER A 279 -9.10 27.70 4.73
N CYS A 280 -9.48 27.18 5.89
CA CYS A 280 -8.61 26.39 6.77
C CYS A 280 -8.02 25.13 6.13
N THR A 281 -8.65 24.59 5.09
CA THR A 281 -8.15 23.42 4.34
C THR A 281 -7.05 23.78 3.34
N GLY A 282 -6.86 25.05 2.98
CA GLY A 282 -5.73 25.50 2.16
C GLY A 282 -5.65 24.88 0.76
N GLY A 283 -6.76 24.40 0.19
CA GLY A 283 -6.77 23.67 -1.09
C GLY A 283 -6.71 22.15 -0.95
N TYR A 284 -6.72 21.61 0.28
CA TYR A 284 -6.68 20.18 0.51
C TYR A 284 -7.90 19.44 -0.06
N ILE A 285 -9.10 20.04 -0.04
CA ILE A 285 -10.29 19.42 -0.66
C ILE A 285 -10.13 19.36 -2.18
N ALA A 286 -9.68 20.46 -2.80
CA ALA A 286 -9.34 20.48 -4.22
C ALA A 286 -8.30 19.42 -4.58
N HIS A 287 -7.24 19.28 -3.79
CA HIS A 287 -6.23 18.24 -3.97
C HIS A 287 -6.82 16.83 -3.87
N LEU A 288 -7.64 16.56 -2.84
CA LEU A 288 -8.31 15.28 -2.66
C LEU A 288 -9.13 14.88 -3.90
N ILE A 289 -9.82 15.84 -4.52
CA ILE A 289 -10.59 15.60 -5.75
C ILE A 289 -9.67 15.41 -6.96
N THR A 290 -8.65 16.27 -7.10
CA THR A 290 -7.84 16.37 -8.33
C THR A 290 -6.79 15.28 -8.48
N GLN A 291 -6.36 14.63 -7.39
CA GLN A 291 -5.46 13.46 -7.46
C GLN A 291 -6.06 12.27 -8.23
N HIS A 292 -7.39 12.27 -8.45
CA HIS A 292 -8.09 11.20 -9.16
C HIS A 292 -8.19 11.51 -10.66
N PRO A 293 -7.63 10.66 -11.54
CA PRO A 293 -7.75 10.83 -12.98
C PRO A 293 -9.22 10.93 -13.44
N GLY A 294 -9.46 11.84 -14.40
CA GLY A 294 -10.79 12.10 -14.97
C GLY A 294 -11.68 13.04 -14.15
N CYS A 295 -11.20 13.58 -13.03
CA CYS A 295 -11.93 14.54 -12.20
C CYS A 295 -12.32 15.83 -12.94
N SER A 296 -11.60 16.23 -13.99
CA SER A 296 -11.88 17.42 -14.80
C SER A 296 -13.23 17.39 -15.52
N ALA A 297 -13.87 16.21 -15.65
CA ALA A 297 -15.22 16.11 -16.15
C ALA A 297 -16.28 16.70 -15.20
N VAL A 298 -15.93 16.85 -13.91
CA VAL A 298 -16.83 17.33 -12.84
C VAL A 298 -16.26 18.58 -12.18
N TYR A 299 -14.98 18.56 -11.79
CA TYR A 299 -14.37 19.61 -11.00
C TYR A 299 -13.86 20.75 -11.88
N TRP A 300 -14.52 21.90 -11.80
CA TRP A 300 -14.20 23.10 -12.58
C TRP A 300 -13.07 23.93 -11.98
N GLY A 301 -12.80 23.74 -10.69
CA GLY A 301 -11.77 24.48 -9.97
C GLY A 301 -12.25 24.98 -8.62
N GLY A 302 -11.42 25.79 -7.97
CA GLY A 302 -11.76 26.35 -6.68
C GLY A 302 -10.88 27.54 -6.31
N ALA A 303 -11.23 28.19 -5.21
CA ALA A 303 -10.49 29.33 -4.67
C ALA A 303 -10.05 29.02 -3.24
N VAL A 304 -8.78 29.27 -2.94
CA VAL A 304 -8.27 29.29 -1.57
C VAL A 304 -8.31 30.73 -1.07
N ALA A 305 -9.39 31.11 -0.38
CA ALA A 305 -9.66 32.47 0.06
C ALA A 305 -9.35 32.62 1.57
N TYR A 306 -8.06 32.58 1.93
CA TYR A 306 -7.65 32.58 3.34
C TYR A 306 -7.83 33.95 4.01
N ALA A 307 -7.55 35.04 3.30
CA ALA A 307 -7.69 36.43 3.78
C ALA A 307 -9.12 36.96 3.63
N TYR A 308 -9.50 37.95 4.46
CA TYR A 308 -10.84 38.57 4.43
C TYR A 308 -11.09 39.21 3.06
N GLU A 309 -10.12 39.96 2.55
CA GLU A 309 -10.18 40.66 1.27
C GLU A 309 -10.40 39.70 0.10
N LEU A 310 -9.85 38.48 0.19
CA LEU A 310 -10.06 37.43 -0.82
C LEU A 310 -11.44 36.77 -0.69
N LYS A 311 -11.96 36.61 0.53
CA LYS A 311 -13.35 36.14 0.75
C LYS A 311 -14.36 37.13 0.16
N GLU A 312 -14.10 38.43 0.29
CA GLU A 312 -14.97 39.46 -0.27
C GLU A 312 -14.83 39.54 -1.80
N SER A 313 -13.61 39.70 -2.31
CA SER A 313 -13.38 39.97 -3.74
C SER A 313 -13.59 38.75 -4.64
N ILE A 314 -13.33 37.53 -4.18
CA ILE A 314 -13.43 36.30 -4.98
C ILE A 314 -14.76 35.58 -4.72
N LEU A 315 -15.16 35.46 -3.45
CA LEU A 315 -16.34 34.67 -3.06
C LEU A 315 -17.60 35.52 -2.85
N GLY A 316 -17.46 36.85 -2.78
CA GLY A 316 -18.59 37.75 -2.53
C GLY A 316 -19.12 37.69 -1.10
N VAL A 317 -18.32 37.21 -0.14
CA VAL A 317 -18.70 37.26 1.29
C VAL A 317 -18.88 38.72 1.70
N LYS A 318 -19.95 39.04 2.43
CA LYS A 318 -20.23 40.41 2.85
C LYS A 318 -19.29 40.83 3.97
N GLU A 319 -18.76 42.05 3.89
CA GLU A 319 -17.96 42.68 4.95
C GLU A 319 -18.63 42.55 6.32
N ASN A 320 -19.94 42.85 6.38
CA ASN A 320 -20.71 42.79 7.63
C ASN A 320 -20.75 41.37 8.23
N THR A 321 -20.74 40.33 7.41
CA THR A 321 -20.67 38.94 7.90
C THR A 321 -19.33 38.69 8.58
N LEU A 322 -18.23 39.07 7.93
CA LEU A 322 -16.87 38.86 8.44
C LEU A 322 -16.57 39.68 9.69
N THR A 323 -17.08 40.91 9.79
CA THR A 323 -16.89 41.77 10.96
C THR A 323 -17.75 41.36 12.15
N THR A 324 -18.97 40.84 11.91
CA THR A 324 -19.90 40.45 12.98
C THR A 324 -19.62 39.03 13.50
N PHE A 325 -19.42 38.07 12.60
CA PHE A 325 -19.33 36.65 12.94
C PHE A 325 -17.90 36.09 12.82
N GLY A 326 -16.99 36.80 12.14
CA GLY A 326 -15.64 36.33 11.87
C GLY A 326 -15.58 35.32 10.71
N ALA A 327 -14.36 34.99 10.26
CA ALA A 327 -14.14 34.03 9.17
C ALA A 327 -14.38 32.55 9.54
N VAL A 328 -14.64 32.25 10.82
CA VAL A 328 -14.87 30.90 11.33
C VAL A 328 -16.26 30.89 11.96
N SER A 329 -17.28 30.89 11.12
CA SER A 329 -18.70 30.91 11.52
C SER A 329 -19.55 30.23 10.46
N GLU A 330 -20.74 29.75 10.86
CA GLU A 330 -21.70 29.15 9.93
C GLU A 330 -22.17 30.17 8.88
N GLU A 331 -22.30 31.44 9.28
CA GLU A 331 -22.75 32.52 8.40
C GLU A 331 -21.76 32.87 7.28
N THR A 332 -20.48 32.50 7.43
CA THR A 332 -19.42 32.75 6.44
C THR A 332 -19.30 31.63 5.41
N VAL A 333 -19.80 30.43 5.70
CA VAL A 333 -19.69 29.22 4.85
C VAL A 333 -20.92 29.05 3.97
#